data_AF-A0A543E3P0-F1
#
_entry.id   AF-A0A543E3P0-F1
#
_cell.length_a   1.000
_cell.length_b   1.000
_cell.length_c   1.000
_cell.angle_alpha   90.00
_cell.angle_beta   90.00
_cell.angle_gamma   90.00
#
_symmetry.space_group_name_H-M   'P 1'
#
loop_
_entity.id
_entity.type
_entity.pdbx_description
1 polymer ?
#
loop_
_entity_poly.entity_id
_entity_poly.type
_entity_poly.pdbx_seq_one_letter_code
_entity_poly.pdbx_strand_id
1 'polypeptide(L)'
;MDVIRLPDRLASRLPGRLGERSERPVVSMVRLHGVITATTGPVPRSVINSVAVEKTLERAFAPERLAAVALLVNSPGGSPTQSALVADRIRGLAAEKGVPVLAFCEDVAASGGYWLACAADEIFAHPTSLVGSIGVISQGFGLDGLIERFGVQRRLYTAGTSKSRLDPFLPEKQEDVEWLRDLQDQLHEMFQQWVVSRRGDRLHEGAELFTGEVWTGARAVELGLVDGLGTARPVLGERFPDAELVPVEGRKPLLARLGLAPPAAATGLISTDAVLGVTEAAEIRALWARYGL
;
A
#
# COMPACT_ATOMS: atom_id res chain seq x y z
N MET A 1 18.32 -20.72 12.34
CA MET A 1 17.32 -21.76 12.65
C MET A 1 17.03 -22.48 11.36
N ASP A 2 17.67 -23.63 11.19
CA ASP A 2 17.59 -24.43 9.98
C ASP A 2 16.14 -24.84 9.70
N VAL A 3 15.65 -24.41 8.54
CA VAL A 3 14.41 -24.93 7.98
C VAL A 3 14.72 -26.37 7.61
N ILE A 4 14.07 -27.31 8.30
CA ILE A 4 14.19 -28.75 8.03
C ILE A 4 13.78 -28.98 6.57
N ARG A 5 14.75 -29.13 5.67
CA ARG A 5 14.54 -29.60 4.30
C ARG A 5 14.32 -31.10 4.34
N LEU A 6 13.15 -31.56 3.90
CA LEU A 6 12.99 -32.98 3.60
C LEU A 6 13.78 -33.30 2.32
N PRO A 7 14.65 -34.32 2.32
CA PRO A 7 15.29 -34.83 1.11
C PRO A 7 14.24 -35.29 0.08
N ASP A 8 14.47 -35.05 -1.21
CA ASP A 8 13.55 -35.41 -2.31
C ASP A 8 13.08 -36.87 -2.29
N ARG A 9 13.93 -37.77 -1.79
CA ARG A 9 13.64 -39.21 -1.64
C ARG A 9 12.58 -39.53 -0.58
N LEU A 10 12.34 -38.64 0.37
CA LEU A 10 11.34 -38.80 1.43
C LEU A 10 9.99 -38.20 1.03
N ALA A 11 9.98 -37.11 0.25
CA ALA A 11 8.77 -36.52 -0.31
C ALA A 11 8.05 -37.49 -1.27
N SER A 12 8.81 -38.26 -2.06
CA SER A 12 8.28 -39.26 -3.00
C SER A 12 7.70 -40.52 -2.33
N ARG A 13 7.78 -40.65 -1.00
CA ARG A 13 7.27 -41.79 -0.22
C ARG A 13 6.04 -41.45 0.63
N LEU A 14 5.58 -40.20 0.60
CA LEU A 14 4.39 -39.78 1.34
C LEU A 14 3.13 -40.06 0.51
N PRO A 15 2.13 -40.81 1.04
CA PRO A 15 0.94 -41.16 0.29
C PRO A 15 0.07 -39.91 0.03
N GLY A 16 -0.39 -39.74 -1.22
CA GLY A 16 -1.55 -38.93 -1.66
C GLY A 16 -1.68 -37.48 -1.19
N ARG A 17 -1.90 -36.54 -2.13
CA ARG A 17 -2.05 -35.07 -1.93
C ARG A 17 -0.84 -34.30 -1.38
N LEU A 18 0.02 -34.89 -0.56
CA LEU A 18 1.22 -34.21 -0.02
C LEU A 18 2.41 -34.20 -0.99
N GLY A 19 2.63 -35.29 -1.74
CA GLY A 19 3.65 -35.36 -2.80
C GLY A 19 3.26 -34.57 -4.05
N GLU A 20 1.99 -34.62 -4.48
CA GLU A 20 1.49 -33.87 -5.65
C GLU A 20 1.53 -32.35 -5.45
N ARG A 21 1.38 -31.88 -4.21
CA ARG A 21 1.51 -30.46 -3.85
C ARG A 21 2.95 -29.96 -3.98
N SER A 22 3.92 -30.87 -3.94
CA SER A 22 5.35 -30.56 -4.10
C SER A 22 5.76 -30.32 -5.56
N GLU A 23 4.95 -30.74 -6.54
CA GLU A 23 5.31 -30.65 -7.97
C GLU A 23 4.67 -29.46 -8.69
N ARG A 24 3.56 -28.93 -8.17
CA ARG A 24 2.80 -27.85 -8.83
C ARG A 24 3.54 -26.51 -8.76
N PRO A 25 3.48 -25.69 -9.83
CA PRO A 25 3.89 -24.31 -9.75
C PRO A 25 3.06 -23.55 -8.69
N VAL A 26 3.63 -22.50 -8.12
CA VAL A 26 2.98 -21.69 -7.08
C VAL A 26 2.77 -20.28 -7.59
N VAL A 27 1.58 -19.72 -7.38
CA VAL A 27 1.35 -18.28 -7.47
C VAL A 27 1.13 -17.74 -6.06
N SER A 28 2.08 -16.95 -5.57
CA SER A 28 1.98 -16.34 -4.25
C SER A 28 1.09 -15.11 -4.30
N MET A 29 0.04 -15.06 -3.49
CA MET A 29 -0.89 -13.94 -3.41
C MET A 29 -0.61 -13.09 -2.18
N VAL A 30 -0.08 -11.88 -2.36
CA VAL A 30 0.25 -10.94 -1.29
C VAL A 30 -0.82 -9.87 -1.20
N ARG A 31 -1.40 -9.68 -0.01
CA ARG A 31 -2.34 -8.58 0.23
C ARG A 31 -1.62 -7.33 0.72
N LEU A 32 -1.75 -6.25 -0.03
CA LEU A 32 -1.32 -4.90 0.32
C LEU A 32 -2.57 -4.09 0.65
N HIS A 33 -2.99 -4.15 1.91
CA HIS A 33 -4.24 -3.53 2.36
C HIS A 33 -4.00 -2.49 3.46
N GLY A 34 -4.61 -1.32 3.30
CA GLY A 34 -4.58 -0.24 4.27
C GLY A 34 -3.90 1.04 3.81
N VAL A 35 -3.76 1.97 4.74
CA VAL A 35 -3.04 3.24 4.51
C VAL A 35 -1.54 2.97 4.48
N ILE A 36 -0.83 3.67 3.59
CA ILE A 36 0.62 3.60 3.49
C ILE A 36 1.23 4.64 4.44
N THR A 37 2.02 4.22 5.44
CA THR A 37 2.50 5.14 6.51
C THR A 37 3.88 4.77 7.00
N ALA A 38 4.69 5.73 7.47
CA ALA A 38 6.01 5.45 8.03
C ALA A 38 5.95 4.83 9.44
N THR A 39 4.84 4.99 10.14
CA THR A 39 4.67 4.55 11.52
C THR A 39 3.65 3.42 11.59
N THR A 40 3.91 2.45 12.46
CA THR A 40 2.89 1.48 12.87
C THR A 40 2.29 1.99 14.17
N GLY A 41 0.98 2.24 14.19
CA GLY A 41 0.28 2.64 15.40
C GLY A 41 0.37 1.58 16.51
N PRO A 42 0.02 1.94 17.75
CA PRO A 42 0.04 1.02 18.89
C PRO A 42 -0.98 -0.13 18.75
N VAL A 43 -1.98 0.03 17.89
CA VAL A 43 -3.00 -0.99 17.61
C VAL A 43 -2.63 -1.72 16.31
N PRO A 44 -2.68 -3.07 16.28
CA PRO A 44 -2.48 -3.83 15.05
C PRO A 44 -3.57 -3.48 14.04
N ARG A 45 -3.25 -2.61 13.07
CA ARG A 45 -4.10 -2.28 11.94
C ARG A 45 -3.45 -2.72 10.64
N SER A 46 -4.28 -2.92 9.63
CA SER A 46 -3.81 -3.10 8.27
C SER A 46 -3.20 -1.78 7.79
N VAL A 47 -1.87 -1.70 7.87
CA VAL A 47 -1.07 -0.60 7.32
C VAL A 47 -0.02 -1.18 6.39
N ILE A 48 0.43 -0.37 5.45
CA ILE A 48 1.47 -0.75 4.49
C ILE A 48 2.70 0.11 4.76
N ASN A 49 3.82 -0.54 5.05
CA ASN A 49 5.14 0.09 5.17
C ASN A 49 6.23 -0.95 4.96
N SER A 50 7.44 -0.50 4.62
CA SER A 50 8.56 -1.38 4.26
C SER A 50 8.83 -2.46 5.31
N VAL A 51 8.85 -2.08 6.59
CA VAL A 51 9.10 -2.99 7.71
C VAL A 51 7.97 -4.02 7.88
N ALA A 52 6.72 -3.59 7.75
CA ALA A 52 5.54 -4.43 7.96
C ALA A 52 5.38 -5.49 6.86
N VAL A 53 5.73 -5.15 5.62
CA VAL A 53 5.56 -6.06 4.48
C VAL A 53 6.79 -6.91 4.18
N GLU A 54 7.99 -6.54 4.68
CA GLU A 54 9.27 -7.19 4.34
C GLU A 54 9.21 -8.72 4.40
N LYS A 55 8.88 -9.28 5.57
CA LYS A 55 8.83 -10.74 5.76
C LYS A 55 7.74 -11.42 4.95
N THR A 56 6.67 -10.70 4.62
CA THR A 56 5.58 -11.21 3.78
C THR A 56 6.04 -11.29 2.33
N LEU A 57 6.73 -10.26 1.84
CA LEU A 57 7.32 -10.23 0.51
C LEU A 57 8.41 -11.31 0.37
N GLU A 58 9.35 -11.40 1.31
CA GLU A 58 10.38 -12.47 1.30
C GLU A 58 9.75 -13.86 1.17
N ARG A 59 8.69 -14.13 1.93
CA ARG A 59 7.96 -15.41 1.87
C ARG A 59 7.22 -15.61 0.57
N ALA A 60 6.69 -14.56 -0.04
CA ALA A 60 5.98 -14.66 -1.30
C ALA A 60 6.91 -15.00 -2.47
N PHE A 61 8.16 -14.52 -2.41
CA PHE A 61 9.18 -14.79 -3.41
C PHE A 61 10.07 -16.02 -3.07
N ALA A 62 9.85 -16.68 -1.94
CA ALA A 62 10.62 -17.85 -1.49
C ALA A 62 10.33 -19.20 -2.18
N PRO A 63 9.12 -19.50 -2.72
CA PRO A 63 8.85 -20.82 -3.30
C PRO A 63 9.79 -21.14 -4.47
N GLU A 64 10.33 -22.37 -4.51
CA GLU A 64 11.26 -22.78 -5.58
C GLU A 64 10.58 -22.90 -6.95
N ARG A 65 9.30 -23.28 -6.98
CA ARG A 65 8.47 -23.37 -8.20
C ARG A 65 7.54 -22.16 -8.36
N LEU A 66 8.01 -20.98 -7.99
CA LEU A 66 7.23 -19.76 -8.10
C LEU A 66 6.99 -19.41 -9.58
N ALA A 67 5.73 -19.45 -10.01
CA ALA A 67 5.32 -19.08 -11.36
C ALA A 67 5.05 -17.57 -11.48
N ALA A 68 4.47 -16.97 -10.44
CA ALA A 68 4.18 -15.53 -10.40
C ALA A 68 3.92 -15.06 -8.96
N VAL A 69 3.96 -13.75 -8.76
CA VAL A 69 3.44 -13.11 -7.55
C VAL A 69 2.25 -12.23 -7.90
N ALA A 70 1.15 -12.40 -7.20
CA ALA A 70 -0.06 -11.59 -7.33
C ALA A 70 -0.18 -10.61 -6.16
N LEU A 71 -0.18 -9.31 -6.44
CA LEU A 71 -0.39 -8.25 -5.46
C LEU A 71 -1.88 -7.90 -5.42
N LEU A 72 -2.56 -8.14 -4.30
CA LEU A 72 -3.92 -7.66 -4.07
C LEU A 72 -3.83 -6.28 -3.41
N VAL A 73 -4.06 -5.24 -4.19
CA VAL A 73 -3.87 -3.85 -3.75
C VAL A 73 -5.21 -3.26 -3.36
N ASN A 74 -5.35 -2.90 -2.08
CA ASN A 74 -6.52 -2.21 -1.55
C ASN A 74 -6.07 -1.10 -0.59
N SER A 75 -5.74 0.06 -1.17
CA SER A 75 -5.14 1.17 -0.45
C SER A 75 -5.60 2.51 -1.00
N PRO A 76 -6.00 3.45 -0.12
CA PRO A 76 -6.24 4.83 -0.51
C PRO A 76 -4.92 5.58 -0.80
N GLY A 77 -3.75 4.99 -0.54
CA GLY A 77 -2.45 5.65 -0.63
C GLY A 77 -1.90 6.07 0.74
N GLY A 78 -1.05 7.09 0.74
CA GLY A 78 -0.41 7.62 1.95
C GLY A 78 1.01 8.12 1.68
N SER A 79 1.97 7.73 2.51
CA SER A 79 3.37 8.19 2.45
C SER A 79 4.02 7.89 1.08
N PRO A 80 4.52 8.91 0.36
CA PRO A 80 5.24 8.71 -0.91
C PRO A 80 6.48 7.83 -0.74
N THR A 81 7.30 8.10 0.28
CA THR A 81 8.54 7.34 0.55
C THR A 81 8.26 5.87 0.85
N GLN A 82 7.25 5.56 1.66
CA GLN A 82 6.91 4.17 1.95
C GLN A 82 6.32 3.45 0.73
N SER A 83 5.58 4.16 -0.13
CA SER A 83 5.11 3.63 -1.41
C SER A 83 6.29 3.24 -2.30
N ALA A 84 7.29 4.11 -2.43
CA ALA A 84 8.51 3.87 -3.20
C ALA A 84 9.34 2.70 -2.62
N LEU A 85 9.64 2.70 -1.32
CA LEU A 85 10.44 1.64 -0.69
C LEU A 85 9.81 0.24 -0.86
N VAL A 86 8.49 0.14 -0.72
CA VAL A 86 7.79 -1.14 -0.91
C VAL A 86 7.79 -1.54 -2.39
N ALA A 87 7.54 -0.61 -3.31
CA ALA A 87 7.60 -0.87 -4.75
C ALA A 87 9.00 -1.32 -5.19
N ASP A 88 10.06 -0.64 -4.75
CA ASP A 88 11.45 -0.99 -5.02
C ASP A 88 11.78 -2.39 -4.51
N ARG A 89 11.30 -2.73 -3.31
CA ARG A 89 11.50 -4.07 -2.74
C ARG A 89 10.81 -5.15 -3.57
N ILE A 90 9.57 -4.91 -4.01
CA ILE A 90 8.83 -5.81 -4.90
C ILE A 90 9.59 -6.00 -6.21
N ARG A 91 10.05 -4.91 -6.85
CA ARG A 91 10.80 -4.97 -8.11
C ARG A 91 12.14 -5.67 -7.96
N GLY A 92 12.86 -5.41 -6.88
CA GLY A 92 14.13 -6.07 -6.58
C GLY A 92 13.97 -7.59 -6.45
N LEU A 93 12.95 -8.04 -5.70
CA LEU A 93 12.65 -9.47 -5.55
C LEU A 93 12.18 -10.10 -6.86
N ALA A 94 11.36 -9.41 -7.65
CA ALA A 94 10.92 -9.89 -8.96
C ALA A 94 12.10 -10.06 -9.92
N ALA A 95 13.03 -9.10 -9.95
CA ALA A 95 14.23 -9.16 -10.76
C ALA A 95 15.18 -10.29 -10.31
N GLU A 96 15.36 -10.48 -9.00
CA GLU A 96 16.19 -11.57 -8.45
C GLU A 96 15.64 -12.95 -8.81
N LYS A 97 14.31 -13.12 -8.76
CA LYS A 97 13.65 -14.40 -9.04
C LYS A 97 13.33 -14.62 -10.52
N GLY A 98 13.30 -13.57 -11.32
CA GLY A 98 12.93 -13.65 -12.73
C GLY A 98 11.47 -14.07 -12.95
N VAL A 99 10.56 -13.70 -12.03
CA VAL A 99 9.14 -14.07 -12.10
C VAL A 99 8.25 -12.85 -12.37
N PRO A 100 7.15 -13.01 -13.12
CA PRO A 100 6.21 -11.93 -13.35
C PRO A 100 5.46 -11.57 -12.07
N VAL A 101 5.17 -10.27 -11.92
CA VAL A 101 4.32 -9.73 -10.87
C VAL A 101 3.04 -9.20 -11.50
N LEU A 102 1.88 -9.61 -10.99
CA LEU A 102 0.57 -9.14 -11.41
C LEU A 102 -0.08 -8.37 -10.26
N ALA A 103 -0.59 -7.17 -10.50
CA ALA A 103 -1.39 -6.43 -9.52
C ALA A 103 -2.88 -6.58 -9.81
N PHE A 104 -3.67 -6.65 -8.75
CA PHE A 104 -5.12 -6.67 -8.78
C PHE A 104 -5.63 -5.57 -7.84
N CYS A 105 -6.13 -4.49 -8.43
CA CYS A 105 -6.79 -3.41 -7.71
C CYS A 105 -8.14 -3.92 -7.18
N GLU A 106 -8.32 -3.95 -5.86
CA GLU A 106 -9.60 -4.28 -5.20
C GLU A 106 -10.49 -3.01 -5.16
N ASP A 107 -11.04 -2.62 -4.01
CA ASP A 107 -11.95 -1.48 -3.93
C ASP A 107 -11.26 -0.17 -4.37
N VAL A 108 -10.05 0.07 -3.85
CA VAL A 108 -9.27 1.28 -4.15
C VAL A 108 -7.81 0.93 -4.36
N ALA A 109 -7.22 1.42 -5.44
CA ALA A 109 -5.78 1.48 -5.65
C ALA A 109 -5.43 2.89 -6.14
N ALA A 110 -5.41 3.84 -5.20
CA ALA A 110 -5.31 5.26 -5.49
C ALA A 110 -4.07 5.88 -4.83
N SER A 111 -3.50 6.92 -5.44
CA SER A 111 -2.30 7.62 -4.98
C SER A 111 -1.15 6.62 -4.73
N GLY A 112 -0.56 6.57 -3.54
CA GLY A 112 0.44 5.55 -3.19
C GLY A 112 -0.02 4.10 -3.43
N GLY A 113 -1.32 3.80 -3.37
CA GLY A 113 -1.85 2.49 -3.75
C GLY A 113 -1.64 2.19 -5.24
N TYR A 114 -1.87 3.17 -6.11
CA TYR A 114 -1.56 3.04 -7.54
C TYR A 114 -0.06 2.98 -7.81
N TRP A 115 0.75 3.70 -7.01
CA TRP A 115 2.21 3.56 -7.05
C TRP A 115 2.64 2.10 -6.83
N LEU A 116 2.05 1.43 -5.84
CA LEU A 116 2.31 0.01 -5.58
C LEU A 116 1.79 -0.91 -6.69
N ALA A 117 0.63 -0.60 -7.27
CA ALA A 117 0.12 -1.35 -8.43
C ALA A 117 1.08 -1.28 -9.62
N CYS A 118 1.70 -0.11 -9.87
CA CYS A 118 2.71 0.08 -10.91
C CYS A 118 4.02 -0.72 -10.69
N ALA A 119 4.25 -1.28 -9.49
CA ALA A 119 5.34 -2.22 -9.28
C ALA A 119 5.11 -3.57 -9.98
N ALA A 120 3.88 -3.88 -10.40
CA ALA A 120 3.60 -5.06 -11.21
C ALA A 120 4.03 -4.89 -12.68
N ASP A 121 4.11 -5.99 -13.40
CA ASP A 121 4.30 -6.03 -14.85
C ASP A 121 2.95 -5.92 -15.58
N GLU A 122 1.88 -6.39 -14.96
CA GLU A 122 0.49 -6.24 -15.41
C GLU A 122 -0.41 -5.84 -14.24
N ILE A 123 -1.42 -5.02 -14.49
CA ILE A 123 -2.36 -4.48 -13.52
C ILE A 123 -3.78 -4.79 -14.00
N PHE A 124 -4.58 -5.40 -13.15
CA PHE A 124 -5.98 -5.69 -13.38
C PHE A 124 -6.85 -4.97 -12.35
N ALA A 125 -8.08 -4.63 -12.71
CA ALA A 125 -9.03 -4.01 -11.79
C ALA A 125 -10.44 -4.58 -11.99
N HIS A 126 -11.29 -4.52 -10.96
CA HIS A 126 -12.72 -4.70 -11.16
C HIS A 126 -13.28 -3.46 -11.90
N PRO A 127 -14.34 -3.57 -12.74
CA PRO A 127 -14.92 -2.41 -13.42
C PRO A 127 -15.28 -1.24 -12.49
N THR A 128 -15.61 -1.54 -11.22
CA THR A 128 -15.99 -0.55 -10.20
C THR A 128 -14.85 -0.16 -9.25
N SER A 129 -13.66 -0.73 -9.39
CA SER A 129 -12.48 -0.33 -8.59
C SER A 129 -12.17 1.14 -8.84
N LEU A 130 -11.67 1.84 -7.83
CA LEU A 130 -11.17 3.21 -7.98
C LEU A 130 -9.66 3.20 -8.11
N VAL A 131 -9.15 3.68 -9.24
CA VAL A 131 -7.73 3.64 -9.61
C VAL A 131 -7.25 5.05 -10.00
N GLY A 132 -5.97 5.33 -9.83
CA GLY A 132 -5.37 6.62 -10.19
C GLY A 132 -5.09 7.47 -8.96
N SER A 133 -5.67 8.66 -8.87
CA SER A 133 -5.29 9.70 -7.89
C SER A 133 -3.79 10.01 -7.96
N ILE A 134 -3.27 10.16 -9.18
CA ILE A 134 -1.85 10.44 -9.43
C ILE A 134 -1.61 11.92 -9.13
N GLY A 135 -1.12 12.19 -7.94
CA GLY A 135 -0.89 13.53 -7.43
C GLY A 135 -0.39 13.51 -5.99
N VAL A 136 -0.01 14.68 -5.48
CA VAL A 136 0.56 14.88 -4.15
C VAL A 136 -0.25 15.96 -3.42
N ILE A 137 -0.58 15.70 -2.16
CA ILE A 137 -1.33 16.65 -1.33
C ILE A 137 -0.60 16.88 -0.01
N SER A 138 -0.79 18.08 0.53
CA SER A 138 -0.50 18.43 1.91
C SER A 138 -1.75 19.09 2.48
N GLN A 139 -2.12 18.77 3.70
CA GLN A 139 -3.34 19.24 4.33
C GLN A 139 -3.06 19.62 5.78
N GLY A 140 -3.75 20.65 6.27
CA GLY A 140 -3.63 21.17 7.62
C GLY A 140 -4.67 22.25 7.89
N PHE A 141 -4.70 22.76 9.12
CA PHE A 141 -5.61 23.83 9.53
C PHE A 141 -4.83 25.06 9.99
N GLY A 142 -5.31 26.24 9.62
CA GLY A 142 -4.93 27.50 10.26
C GLY A 142 -5.75 27.70 11.55
N LEU A 143 -5.06 27.91 12.66
CA LEU A 143 -5.59 27.99 14.02
C LEU A 143 -5.15 29.28 14.73
N ASP A 144 -4.47 30.21 14.04
CA ASP A 144 -4.04 31.50 14.54
C ASP A 144 -5.22 32.34 15.08
N GLY A 145 -6.30 32.46 14.29
CA GLY A 145 -7.51 33.15 14.72
C GLY A 145 -8.28 32.42 15.84
N LEU A 146 -8.07 31.11 16.01
CA LEU A 146 -8.66 30.34 17.12
C LEU A 146 -7.93 30.68 18.43
N ILE A 147 -6.60 30.62 18.45
CA ILE A 147 -5.83 30.86 19.67
C ILE A 147 -5.96 32.31 20.16
N GLU A 148 -6.08 33.27 19.24
CA GLU A 148 -6.30 34.68 19.58
C GLU A 148 -7.62 34.87 20.33
N ARG A 149 -8.71 34.27 19.85
CA ARG A 149 -10.04 34.37 20.48
C ARG A 149 -10.09 33.82 21.91
N PHE A 150 -9.27 32.81 22.20
CA PHE A 150 -9.21 32.20 23.54
C PHE A 150 -8.08 32.77 24.41
N GLY A 151 -7.38 33.82 23.95
CA GLY A 151 -6.29 34.46 24.70
C GLY A 151 -5.06 33.57 24.87
N VAL A 152 -4.91 32.54 24.02
CA VAL A 152 -3.78 31.62 24.07
C VAL A 152 -2.59 32.27 23.36
N GLN A 153 -1.51 32.47 24.11
CA GLN A 153 -0.28 33.05 23.58
C GLN A 153 0.69 31.97 23.10
N ARG A 154 1.00 32.01 21.82
CA ARG A 154 2.06 31.21 21.24
C ARG A 154 3.43 31.84 21.52
N ARG A 155 4.32 31.10 22.19
CA ARG A 155 5.74 31.49 22.40
C ARG A 155 6.65 30.57 21.61
N LEU A 156 7.21 31.07 20.51
CA LEU A 156 8.06 30.30 19.59
C LEU A 156 9.47 30.90 19.56
N TYR A 157 10.48 30.05 19.78
CA TYR A 157 11.89 30.41 19.70
C TYR A 157 12.58 29.38 18.80
N THR A 158 13.22 29.83 17.72
CA THR A 158 13.82 28.94 16.71
C THR A 158 15.26 29.30 16.40
N ALA A 159 16.07 28.29 16.09
CA ALA A 159 17.38 28.45 15.46
C ALA A 159 17.28 28.03 13.99
N GLY A 160 17.63 28.94 13.07
CA GLY A 160 17.42 28.76 11.63
C GLY A 160 16.08 29.34 11.15
N THR A 161 16.06 29.87 9.92
CA THR A 161 14.96 30.68 9.38
C THR A 161 13.73 29.87 8.98
N SER A 162 13.89 28.58 8.65
CA SER A 162 12.81 27.72 8.15
C SER A 162 12.25 26.73 9.18
N LYS A 163 12.60 26.87 10.47
CA LYS A 163 12.15 25.91 11.51
C LYS A 163 10.72 26.13 12.01
N SER A 164 10.05 27.14 11.48
CA SER A 164 8.66 27.50 11.79
C SER A 164 7.81 27.62 10.53
N ARG A 165 8.15 26.90 9.45
CA ARG A 165 7.35 26.94 8.23
C ARG A 165 5.98 26.31 8.47
N LEU A 166 4.97 26.86 7.78
CA LEU A 166 3.59 26.32 7.74
C LEU A 166 3.00 26.09 9.13
N ASP A 167 3.32 27.01 10.03
CA ASP A 167 3.04 26.82 11.42
C ASP A 167 1.57 27.15 11.73
N PRO A 168 0.72 26.18 12.14
CA PRO A 168 -0.73 26.34 12.13
C PRO A 168 -1.26 27.47 13.03
N PHE A 169 -0.51 27.89 14.05
CA PHE A 169 -0.91 28.98 14.95
C PHE A 169 -0.28 30.34 14.60
N LEU A 170 0.27 30.49 13.40
CA LEU A 170 0.70 31.77 12.84
C LEU A 170 -0.04 32.02 11.52
N PRO A 171 -0.19 33.30 11.10
CA PRO A 171 -0.66 33.60 9.75
C PRO A 171 0.24 32.93 8.70
N GLU A 172 -0.39 32.40 7.65
CA GLU A 172 0.31 31.73 6.56
C GLU A 172 1.22 32.73 5.81
N LYS A 173 2.45 32.29 5.51
CA LYS A 173 3.42 33.07 4.76
C LYS A 173 3.49 32.58 3.32
N GLN A 174 3.39 33.52 2.38
CA GLN A 174 3.47 33.22 0.95
C GLN A 174 4.75 32.46 0.56
N GLU A 175 5.90 32.82 1.15
CA GLU A 175 7.18 32.15 0.93
C GLU A 175 7.17 30.67 1.37
N ASP A 176 6.43 30.33 2.43
CA ASP A 176 6.30 28.95 2.90
C ASP A 176 5.37 28.13 2.00
N VAL A 177 4.33 28.77 1.45
CA VAL A 177 3.42 28.17 0.47
C VAL A 177 4.15 27.87 -0.84
N GLU A 178 4.96 28.81 -1.33
CA GLU A 178 5.79 28.62 -2.53
C GLU A 178 6.78 27.49 -2.34
N TRP A 179 7.49 27.46 -1.21
CA TRP A 179 8.36 26.34 -0.88
C TRP A 179 7.63 24.98 -0.84
N LEU A 180 6.42 24.94 -0.28
CA LEU A 180 5.62 23.72 -0.22
C LEU A 180 5.18 23.26 -1.61
N ARG A 181 4.78 24.20 -2.47
CA ARG A 181 4.41 23.92 -3.87
C ARG A 181 5.59 23.35 -4.64
N ASP A 182 6.78 23.96 -4.53
CA ASP A 182 8.00 23.45 -5.18
C ASP A 182 8.31 22.01 -4.73
N LEU A 183 8.12 21.71 -3.44
CA LEU A 183 8.31 20.36 -2.91
C LEU A 183 7.26 19.37 -3.46
N GLN A 184 6.01 19.80 -3.56
CA GLN A 184 4.93 18.98 -4.11
C GLN A 184 5.14 18.72 -5.60
N ASP A 185 5.59 19.71 -6.37
CA ASP A 185 5.88 19.57 -7.80
C ASP A 185 6.99 18.56 -8.04
N GLN A 186 8.07 18.61 -7.25
CA GLN A 186 9.15 17.60 -7.31
C GLN A 186 8.64 16.18 -7.03
N LEU A 187 7.82 16.01 -5.98
CA LEU A 187 7.25 14.70 -5.64
C LEU A 187 6.24 14.22 -6.70
N HIS A 188 5.48 15.14 -7.28
CA HIS A 188 4.53 14.85 -8.33
C HIS A 188 5.26 14.41 -9.60
N GLU A 189 6.32 15.12 -10.00
CA GLU A 189 7.15 14.74 -11.14
C GLU A 189 7.73 13.32 -10.97
N MET A 190 8.23 12.99 -9.78
CA MET A 190 8.70 11.63 -9.47
C MET A 190 7.59 10.58 -9.65
N PHE A 191 6.35 10.90 -9.27
CA PHE A 191 5.22 10.00 -9.47
C PHE A 191 4.86 9.84 -10.95
N GLN A 192 4.84 10.94 -11.71
CA GLN A 192 4.61 10.88 -13.16
C GLN A 192 5.67 10.01 -13.84
N GLN A 193 6.95 10.25 -13.53
CA GLN A 193 8.07 9.46 -14.05
C GLN A 193 7.93 7.98 -13.70
N TRP A 194 7.57 7.65 -12.46
CA TRP A 194 7.30 6.27 -12.05
C TRP A 194 6.20 5.63 -12.91
N VAL A 195 5.03 6.27 -13.02
CA VAL A 195 3.90 5.74 -13.79
C VAL A 195 4.27 5.59 -15.27
N VAL A 196 4.87 6.62 -15.88
CA VAL A 196 5.31 6.59 -17.28
C VAL A 196 6.32 5.46 -17.51
N SER A 197 7.30 5.29 -16.62
CA SER A 197 8.32 4.23 -16.75
C SER A 197 7.74 2.82 -16.67
N ARG A 198 6.63 2.65 -15.94
CA ARG A 198 6.01 1.33 -15.69
C ARG A 198 4.91 1.00 -16.68
N ARG A 199 4.14 1.98 -17.12
CA ARG A 199 3.04 1.80 -18.07
C ARG A 199 3.51 1.93 -19.52
N GLY A 200 4.45 2.83 -19.80
CA GLY A 200 5.02 3.06 -21.14
C GLY A 200 3.95 3.39 -22.17
N ASP A 201 4.07 2.81 -23.36
CA ASP A 201 3.17 2.99 -24.51
C ASP A 201 1.71 2.57 -24.25
N ARG A 202 1.44 1.92 -23.11
CA ARG A 202 0.08 1.59 -22.71
C ARG A 202 -0.71 2.82 -22.32
N LEU A 203 -0.06 3.88 -21.83
CA LEU A 203 -0.75 5.12 -21.50
C LEU A 203 -1.28 5.77 -22.76
N HIS A 204 -2.58 6.04 -22.80
CA HIS A 204 -3.18 6.66 -23.96
C HIS A 204 -2.94 8.18 -23.96
N GLU A 205 -2.42 8.69 -25.07
CA GLU A 205 -2.12 10.11 -25.25
C GLU A 205 -3.40 10.97 -25.22
N GLY A 206 -3.27 12.21 -24.71
CA GLY A 206 -4.35 13.22 -24.74
C GLY A 206 -5.30 13.22 -23.53
N ALA A 207 -5.18 12.26 -22.60
CA ALA A 207 -5.84 12.33 -21.31
C ALA A 207 -4.96 13.03 -20.27
N GLU A 208 -5.53 13.95 -19.48
CA GLU A 208 -4.84 14.54 -18.33
C GLU A 208 -4.82 13.53 -17.16
N LEU A 209 -3.82 12.64 -17.16
CA LEU A 209 -3.71 11.54 -16.19
C LEU A 209 -3.08 11.94 -14.84
N PHE A 210 -2.42 13.10 -14.80
CA PHE A 210 -1.59 13.50 -13.66
C PHE A 210 -2.22 14.69 -12.89
N THR A 211 -3.53 14.67 -12.74
CA THR A 211 -4.31 15.75 -12.11
C THR A 211 -4.71 15.44 -10.67
N GLY A 212 -4.49 14.21 -10.21
CA GLY A 212 -5.02 13.70 -8.95
C GLY A 212 -6.44 13.13 -9.02
N GLU A 213 -7.05 13.07 -10.21
CA GLU A 213 -8.38 12.50 -10.43
C GLU A 213 -8.39 10.96 -10.20
N VAL A 214 -9.55 10.42 -9.85
CA VAL A 214 -9.77 8.96 -9.77
C VAL A 214 -10.65 8.47 -10.91
N TRP A 215 -10.37 7.27 -11.39
CA TRP A 215 -11.14 6.63 -12.44
C TRP A 215 -11.65 5.28 -11.98
N THR A 216 -12.83 4.91 -12.49
CA THR A 216 -13.31 3.53 -12.36
C THR A 216 -12.37 2.58 -13.11
N GLY A 217 -12.32 1.31 -12.72
CA GLY A 217 -11.49 0.31 -13.40
C GLY A 217 -11.83 0.20 -14.89
N ALA A 218 -13.11 0.33 -15.26
CA ALA A 218 -13.54 0.39 -16.65
C ALA A 218 -12.88 1.55 -17.42
N ARG A 219 -12.92 2.77 -16.86
CA ARG A 219 -12.27 3.94 -17.47
C ARG A 219 -10.74 3.84 -17.43
N ALA A 220 -10.18 3.24 -16.38
CA ALA A 220 -8.75 3.05 -16.23
C ALA A 220 -8.13 2.19 -17.35
N VAL A 221 -8.87 1.20 -17.88
CA VAL A 221 -8.45 0.44 -19.07
C VAL A 221 -8.36 1.35 -20.30
N GLU A 222 -9.39 2.17 -20.53
CA GLU A 222 -9.45 3.11 -21.66
C GLU A 222 -8.36 4.19 -21.59
N LEU A 223 -7.78 4.42 -20.41
CA LEU A 223 -6.69 5.39 -20.17
C LEU A 223 -5.31 4.72 -20.17
N GLY A 224 -5.25 3.39 -20.18
CA GLY A 224 -3.98 2.65 -20.07
C GLY A 224 -3.42 2.53 -18.66
N LEU A 225 -4.16 2.96 -17.65
CA LEU A 225 -3.76 2.88 -16.24
C LEU A 225 -3.78 1.43 -15.72
N VAL A 226 -4.63 0.58 -16.30
CA VAL A 226 -4.64 -0.86 -16.04
C VAL A 226 -4.69 -1.62 -17.37
N ASP A 227 -4.22 -2.86 -17.37
CA ASP A 227 -4.10 -3.72 -18.55
C ASP A 227 -5.40 -4.45 -18.88
N GLY A 228 -6.27 -4.66 -17.89
CA GLY A 228 -7.53 -5.34 -18.12
C GLY A 228 -8.47 -5.35 -16.93
N LEU A 229 -9.68 -5.83 -17.20
CA LEU A 229 -10.72 -6.01 -16.19
C LEU A 229 -10.67 -7.44 -15.66
N GLY A 230 -10.68 -7.61 -14.35
CA GLY A 230 -10.68 -8.92 -13.72
C GLY A 230 -10.37 -8.89 -12.24
N THR A 231 -10.70 -10.00 -11.58
CA THR A 231 -10.30 -10.25 -10.19
C THR A 231 -9.22 -11.33 -10.17
N ALA A 232 -8.44 -11.38 -9.08
CA ALA A 232 -7.26 -12.24 -9.00
C ALA A 232 -7.56 -13.72 -9.30
N ARG A 233 -8.60 -14.30 -8.70
CA ARG A 233 -8.86 -15.75 -8.82
C ARG A 233 -9.19 -16.17 -10.27
N PRO A 234 -10.15 -15.55 -10.98
CA PRO A 234 -10.41 -15.86 -12.38
C PRO A 234 -9.18 -15.69 -13.28
N VAL A 235 -8.53 -14.53 -13.20
CA VAL A 235 -7.38 -14.21 -14.08
C VAL A 235 -6.22 -15.17 -13.83
N LEU A 236 -5.88 -15.44 -12.56
CA LEU A 236 -4.81 -16.38 -12.22
C LEU A 236 -5.17 -17.82 -12.56
N GLY A 237 -6.44 -18.22 -12.42
CA GLY A 237 -6.89 -19.57 -12.79
C GLY A 237 -6.83 -19.83 -14.29
N GLU A 238 -7.07 -18.80 -15.11
CA GLU A 238 -6.92 -18.89 -16.57
C GLU A 238 -5.43 -18.87 -17.00
N ARG A 239 -4.64 -17.98 -16.40
CA ARG A 239 -3.23 -17.78 -16.75
C ARG A 239 -2.30 -18.87 -16.22
N PHE A 240 -2.65 -19.47 -15.08
CA PHE A 240 -1.85 -20.46 -14.36
C PHE A 240 -2.73 -21.64 -13.88
N PRO A 241 -3.36 -22.41 -14.80
CA PRO A 241 -4.38 -23.40 -14.45
C PRO A 241 -3.85 -24.55 -13.56
N ASP A 242 -2.57 -24.88 -13.69
CA ASP A 242 -1.93 -25.96 -12.92
C ASP A 242 -1.28 -25.46 -11.62
N ALA A 243 -1.27 -24.14 -11.39
CA ALA A 243 -0.60 -23.56 -10.24
C ALA A 243 -1.46 -23.57 -8.98
N GLU A 244 -0.82 -23.80 -7.84
CA GLU A 244 -1.44 -23.58 -6.55
C GLU A 244 -1.43 -22.08 -6.20
N LEU A 245 -2.60 -21.50 -6.00
CA LEU A 245 -2.75 -20.13 -5.51
C LEU A 245 -2.55 -20.10 -3.98
N VAL A 246 -1.45 -19.51 -3.51
CA VAL A 246 -1.06 -19.52 -2.09
C VAL A 246 -1.16 -18.11 -1.49
N PRO A 247 -2.14 -17.84 -0.62
CA PRO A 247 -2.19 -16.58 0.13
C PRO A 247 -1.01 -16.45 1.10
N VAL A 248 -0.29 -15.32 1.03
CA VAL A 248 0.84 -15.01 1.90
C VAL A 248 0.45 -13.86 2.82
N GLU A 249 0.01 -14.22 4.03
CA GLU A 249 -0.35 -13.23 5.06
C GLU A 249 0.81 -12.95 6.02
N GLY A 250 0.80 -11.76 6.63
CA GLY A 250 1.65 -11.43 7.78
C GLY A 250 1.41 -12.40 8.94
N ARG A 251 2.47 -12.73 9.69
CA ARG A 251 2.35 -13.69 10.81
C ARG A 251 1.46 -13.09 11.92
N LYS A 252 0.29 -13.68 12.16
CA LYS A 252 -0.50 -13.41 13.37
C LYS A 252 0.27 -13.94 14.60
N PRO A 253 0.31 -13.20 15.72
CA PRO A 253 0.87 -13.69 16.98
C PRO A 253 0.23 -15.04 17.37
N LEU A 254 1.01 -15.96 17.94
CA LEU A 254 0.57 -17.30 18.32
C LEU A 254 -0.68 -17.26 19.23
N LEU A 255 -0.77 -16.29 20.14
CA LEU A 255 -1.92 -16.09 21.02
C LEU A 255 -3.21 -15.76 20.26
N ALA A 256 -3.12 -14.98 19.18
CA ALA A 256 -4.26 -14.69 18.31
C ALA A 256 -4.69 -15.92 17.48
N ARG A 257 -3.76 -16.85 17.19
CA ARG A 257 -4.07 -18.13 16.51
C ARG A 257 -4.74 -19.15 17.45
N LEU A 258 -4.53 -19.02 18.76
CA LEU A 258 -5.13 -19.87 19.78
C LEU A 258 -6.48 -19.33 20.30
N GLY A 259 -6.99 -18.23 19.75
CA GLY A 259 -8.24 -17.60 20.22
C GLY A 259 -8.14 -16.99 21.63
N LEU A 260 -6.92 -16.84 22.16
CA LEU A 260 -6.64 -16.32 23.49
C LEU A 260 -6.31 -14.82 23.49
N ALA A 261 -6.63 -14.12 22.40
CA ALA A 261 -6.53 -12.67 22.38
C ALA A 261 -7.58 -12.09 23.34
N PRO A 262 -7.20 -11.26 24.32
CA PRO A 262 -8.17 -10.65 25.21
C PRO A 262 -9.15 -9.81 24.38
N PRO A 263 -10.46 -9.85 24.66
CA PRO A 263 -11.42 -8.99 23.99
C PRO A 263 -11.02 -7.54 24.21
N ALA A 264 -10.99 -6.76 23.14
CA ALA A 264 -10.59 -5.34 23.14
C ALA A 264 -11.51 -4.41 23.97
N ALA A 265 -12.44 -4.96 24.73
CA ALA A 265 -13.46 -4.27 25.50
C ALA A 265 -13.51 -4.81 26.93
N ALA A 266 -12.43 -4.65 27.71
CA ALA A 266 -12.46 -4.96 29.13
C ALA A 266 -11.44 -4.15 29.95
N THR A 267 -11.39 -2.83 29.76
CA THR A 267 -10.82 -1.91 30.77
C THR A 267 -11.49 -0.55 30.65
N GLY A 268 -12.31 -0.18 31.63
CA GLY A 268 -12.98 1.12 31.74
C GLY A 268 -12.05 2.30 32.08
N LEU A 269 -10.79 2.22 31.66
CA LEU A 269 -9.81 3.30 31.76
C LEU A 269 -9.46 3.72 30.34
N ILE A 270 -9.75 4.97 30.01
CA ILE A 270 -9.26 5.60 28.79
C ILE A 270 -7.75 5.75 28.98
N SER A 271 -6.98 4.73 28.58
CA SER A 271 -5.52 4.84 28.50
C SER A 271 -5.16 5.81 27.37
N THR A 272 -4.00 6.46 27.46
CA THR A 272 -3.44 7.26 26.37
C THR A 272 -3.40 6.48 25.06
N ASP A 273 -3.11 5.18 25.13
CA ASP A 273 -3.07 4.29 23.97
C ASP A 273 -4.45 4.07 23.35
N ALA A 274 -5.52 4.03 24.16
CA ALA A 274 -6.88 3.94 23.67
C ALA A 274 -7.31 5.23 22.95
N VAL A 275 -6.94 6.40 23.48
CA VAL A 275 -7.21 7.71 22.83
C VAL A 275 -6.49 7.81 21.49
N LEU A 276 -5.18 7.53 21.48
CA LEU A 276 -4.37 7.55 20.26
C LEU A 276 -4.89 6.54 19.23
N GLY A 277 -5.34 5.37 19.69
CA GLY A 277 -5.98 4.38 18.84
C GLY A 277 -7.25 4.94 18.18
N VAL A 278 -8.12 5.62 18.92
CA VAL A 278 -9.36 6.21 18.36
C VAL A 278 -9.06 7.32 17.35
N THR A 279 -8.10 8.20 17.62
CA THR A 279 -7.74 9.30 16.70
C THR A 279 -7.19 8.76 15.38
N GLU A 280 -6.27 7.80 15.45
CA GLU A 280 -5.72 7.16 14.25
C GLU A 280 -6.81 6.40 13.46
N ALA A 281 -7.82 5.83 14.14
CA ALA A 281 -8.94 5.17 13.44
C ALA A 281 -9.79 6.18 12.67
N ALA A 282 -10.03 7.34 13.27
CA ALA A 282 -10.76 8.41 12.62
C ALA A 282 -10.01 8.95 11.40
N GLU A 283 -8.70 9.14 11.50
CA GLU A 283 -7.84 9.56 10.37
C GLU A 283 -7.84 8.53 9.24
N ILE A 284 -7.64 7.24 9.56
CA ILE A 284 -7.70 6.16 8.56
C ILE A 284 -9.08 6.17 7.90
N ARG A 285 -10.17 6.21 8.68
CA ARG A 285 -11.52 6.24 8.13
C ARG A 285 -11.75 7.45 7.22
N ALA A 286 -11.24 8.63 7.58
CA ALA A 286 -11.35 9.82 6.74
C ALA A 286 -10.63 9.64 5.38
N LEU A 287 -9.48 8.95 5.35
CA LEU A 287 -8.75 8.64 4.12
C LEU A 287 -9.49 7.67 3.20
N TRP A 288 -10.32 6.77 3.75
CA TRP A 288 -11.20 5.89 2.98
C TRP A 288 -12.50 6.59 2.54
N ALA A 289 -13.05 7.43 3.41
CA ALA A 289 -14.31 8.14 3.18
C ALA A 289 -14.28 9.06 1.95
N ARG A 290 -13.10 9.58 1.57
CA ARG A 290 -12.93 10.36 0.33
C ARG A 290 -13.27 9.57 -0.94
N TYR A 291 -13.30 8.25 -0.85
CA TYR A 291 -13.66 7.33 -1.93
C TYR A 291 -15.05 6.68 -1.71
N GLY A 292 -15.81 7.13 -0.72
CA GLY A 292 -17.13 6.59 -0.39
C GLY A 292 -17.10 5.29 0.42
N LEU A 293 -16.00 4.99 1.12
CA LEU A 293 -15.79 3.77 1.90
C LEU A 293 -15.62 4.01 3.41
#